data_AF-A0A1F8WNZ9-F1
#
_entry.id   AF-A0A1F8WNZ9-F1
#
_cell.length_a   1.000
_cell.length_b   1.000
_cell.length_c   1.000
_cell.angle_alpha   90.00
_cell.angle_beta   90.00
_cell.angle_gamma   90.00
#
_symmetry.space_group_name_H-M   'P 1'
#
loop_
_entity.id
_entity.type
_entity.pdbx_description
1 polymer ?
#
loop_
_entity_poly.entity_id
_entity_poly.type
_entity_poly.pdbx_seq_one_letter_code
_entity_poly.pdbx_strand_id
1 'polypeptide(L)'
;MVLKIIAIFMGFMIWVYGMKTTIDISNPLFNEARRYAQKNNKTFKELVESALRQFLNISRSPKKFKLKKCAFKGKGLQEGIREGDWEQIRSLIYEGRGG
;
A
#
# COMPACT_ATOMS: atom_id res chain seq x y z
N MET A 1 34.90 -19.52 5.13
CA MET A 1 35.21 -18.66 3.96
C MET A 1 33.95 -18.08 3.33
N VAL A 2 32.91 -18.90 3.11
CA VAL A 2 31.61 -18.48 2.55
C VAL A 2 30.93 -17.35 3.34
N LEU A 3 30.97 -17.39 4.68
CA LEU A 3 30.36 -16.33 5.51
C LEU A 3 31.05 -14.96 5.39
N LYS A 4 32.38 -14.94 5.18
CA LYS A 4 33.15 -13.71 4.92
C LYS A 4 32.85 -13.15 3.52
N ILE A 5 32.60 -14.02 2.54
CA ILE A 5 32.19 -13.63 1.18
C ILE A 5 30.79 -13.01 1.21
N ILE A 6 29.83 -13.59 1.97
CA ILE A 6 28.49 -13.03 2.13
C ILE A 6 28.54 -11.66 2.83
N ALA A 7 29.39 -11.47 3.84
CA ALA A 7 29.56 -10.18 4.51
C ALA A 7 30.15 -9.09 3.57
N ILE A 8 31.08 -9.46 2.69
CA ILE A 8 31.63 -8.56 1.66
C ILE A 8 30.56 -8.26 0.58
N PHE A 9 29.78 -9.27 0.18
CA PHE A 9 28.68 -9.11 -0.79
C PHE A 9 27.57 -8.22 -0.23
N MET A 10 27.24 -8.36 1.06
CA MET A 10 26.24 -7.54 1.75
C MET A 10 26.75 -6.10 1.97
N GLY A 11 28.06 -5.91 2.16
CA GLY A 11 28.70 -4.59 2.15
C GLY A 11 28.67 -3.90 0.77
N PHE A 12 28.80 -4.66 -0.32
CA PHE A 12 28.69 -4.16 -1.70
C PHE A 12 27.24 -3.87 -2.11
N MET A 13 26.28 -4.66 -1.62
CA MET A 13 24.85 -4.51 -1.91
C MET A 13 24.27 -3.19 -1.37
N ILE A 14 24.90 -2.60 -0.34
CA ILE A 14 24.54 -1.29 0.23
C ILE A 14 25.01 -0.11 -0.66
N TRP A 15 26.02 -0.31 -1.53
CA TRP A 15 26.49 0.73 -2.48
C TRP A 15 25.53 0.99 -3.66
N VAL A 16 24.56 0.11 -3.89
CA VAL A 16 23.64 0.16 -5.05
C VAL A 16 22.31 0.90 -4.72
N TYR A 17 22.19 1.48 -3.52
CA TYR A 17 20.97 2.12 -3.00
C TYR A 17 20.69 3.56 -3.51
N GLY A 18 21.03 3.88 -4.76
CA GLY A 18 20.63 5.16 -5.37
C GLY A 18 21.25 5.41 -6.74
N MET A 19 20.72 4.76 -7.77
CA MET A 19 21.17 4.97 -9.16
C MET A 19 20.94 6.43 -9.58
N LYS A 20 21.99 7.09 -10.06
CA LYS A 20 21.86 8.40 -10.70
C LYS A 20 21.20 8.19 -12.06
N THR A 21 20.05 8.81 -12.24
CA THR A 21 19.32 8.79 -13.52
C THR A 21 19.42 10.16 -14.15
N THR A 22 20.00 10.23 -15.34
CA THR A 22 19.96 11.43 -16.17
C THR A 22 18.69 11.38 -17.00
N ILE A 23 17.87 12.43 -16.92
CA ILE A 23 16.64 12.56 -17.68
C ILE A 23 16.75 13.81 -18.57
N ASP A 24 16.33 13.68 -19.82
CA ASP A 24 16.22 14.84 -20.71
C ASP A 24 14.90 15.56 -20.43
N ILE A 25 14.97 16.86 -20.14
CA ILE A 25 13.85 17.73 -19.79
C ILE A 25 14.04 19.06 -20.51
N SER A 26 12.95 19.60 -21.07
CA SER A 26 12.99 20.91 -21.70
C SER A 26 13.36 22.02 -20.72
N ASN A 27 14.20 22.96 -21.17
CA ASN A 27 14.64 24.09 -20.35
C ASN A 27 13.48 24.88 -19.70
N PRO A 28 12.34 25.16 -20.39
CA PRO A 28 11.21 25.84 -19.77
C PRO A 28 10.64 25.07 -18.57
N LEU A 29 10.44 23.75 -18.73
CA LEU A 29 9.89 22.89 -17.68
C LEU A 29 10.83 22.75 -16.50
N PHE A 30 12.14 22.60 -16.75
CA PHE A 30 13.14 22.54 -15.70
C PHE A 30 13.15 23.82 -14.86
N ASN A 31 13.08 24.98 -15.51
CA ASN A 31 13.06 26.27 -14.83
C ASN A 31 11.80 26.47 -13.98
N GLU A 32 10.64 26.08 -14.50
CA GLU A 32 9.38 26.12 -13.76
C GLU A 32 9.42 25.22 -12.52
N ALA A 33 9.83 23.96 -12.70
CA ALA A 33 9.94 22.99 -11.61
C ALA A 33 10.93 23.46 -10.53
N ARG A 34 12.05 24.09 -10.93
CA ARG A 34 13.04 24.64 -10.00
C ARG A 34 12.48 25.81 -9.19
N ARG A 35 11.76 26.74 -9.83
CA ARG A 35 11.09 27.86 -9.14
C ARG A 35 10.05 27.34 -8.15
N TYR A 36 9.26 26.33 -8.54
CA TYR A 36 8.30 25.68 -7.66
C TYR A 36 8.99 25.05 -6.44
N ALA A 37 10.08 24.31 -6.65
CA ALA A 37 10.84 23.69 -5.58
C ALA A 37 11.37 24.74 -4.58
N GLN A 38 11.99 25.81 -5.09
CA GLN A 38 12.50 26.92 -4.27
C GLN A 38 11.41 27.59 -3.44
N LYS A 39 10.27 27.93 -4.06
CA LYS A 39 9.12 28.53 -3.37
C LYS A 39 8.61 27.67 -2.22
N ASN A 40 8.73 26.35 -2.33
CA ASN A 40 8.27 25.38 -1.33
C ASN A 40 9.39 24.86 -0.42
N ASN A 41 10.57 25.51 -0.41
CA ASN A 41 11.74 25.08 0.37
C ASN A 41 12.14 23.61 0.13
N LYS A 42 12.05 23.16 -1.12
CA LYS A 42 12.44 21.81 -1.57
C LYS A 42 13.54 21.87 -2.61
N THR A 43 14.30 20.78 -2.73
CA THR A 43 15.23 20.56 -3.82
C THR A 43 14.52 20.01 -5.06
N PHE A 44 15.11 20.20 -6.24
CA PHE A 44 14.60 19.59 -7.48
C PHE A 44 14.57 18.05 -7.38
N LYS A 45 15.55 17.44 -6.70
CA LYS A 45 15.60 16.00 -6.45
C LYS A 45 14.39 15.52 -5.66
N GLU A 46 14.08 16.17 -4.53
CA GLU A 46 12.91 15.81 -3.71
C GLU A 46 11.60 15.99 -4.47
N LEU A 47 11.49 17.06 -5.28
CA LEU A 47 10.34 17.28 -6.13
C LEU A 47 10.15 16.11 -7.11
N VAL A 48 11.19 15.74 -7.85
CA VAL A 48 11.16 14.64 -8.82
C VAL A 48 10.84 13.30 -8.15
N GLU A 49 11.48 12.97 -7.04
CA GLU A 49 11.19 11.74 -6.30
C GLU A 49 9.74 11.70 -5.80
N SER A 50 9.23 12.82 -5.28
CA SER A 50 7.85 12.89 -4.79
C SER A 50 6.82 12.78 -5.92
N ALA A 51 7.10 13.35 -7.08
CA ALA A 51 6.25 13.27 -8.26
C ALA A 51 6.20 11.83 -8.79
N LEU A 52 7.36 11.17 -8.90
CA LEU A 52 7.43 9.76 -9.32
C LEU A 52 6.67 8.84 -8.35
N ARG A 53 6.83 9.03 -7.04
CA ARG A 53 6.08 8.25 -6.04
C ARG A 53 4.57 8.45 -6.17
N GLN A 54 4.12 9.69 -6.33
CA GLN A 54 2.70 9.99 -6.51
C GLN A 54 2.16 9.36 -7.80
N PHE A 55 2.88 9.50 -8.91
CA PHE A 55 2.49 8.91 -10.19
C PHE A 55 2.37 7.39 -10.13
N LEU A 56 3.33 6.71 -9.49
CA LEU A 56 3.31 5.26 -9.30
C LEU A 56 2.21 4.80 -8.34
N ASN A 57 1.82 5.63 -7.36
CA ASN A 57 0.71 5.32 -6.47
C ASN A 57 -0.65 5.44 -7.17
N ILE A 58 -0.79 6.41 -8.07
CA ILE A 58 -2.01 6.58 -8.88
C ILE A 58 -2.18 5.41 -9.85
N SER A 59 -1.09 4.97 -10.51
CA SER A 59 -1.13 3.88 -11.49
C SER A 59 -1.30 2.50 -10.87
N ARG A 60 -0.98 2.35 -9.57
CA ARG A 60 -1.40 1.19 -8.79
C ARG A 60 -2.89 1.32 -8.50
N SER A 61 -3.73 0.82 -9.40
CA SER A 61 -5.16 0.65 -9.14
C SER A 61 -5.34 0.12 -7.71
N PRO A 62 -6.17 0.74 -6.85
CA PRO A 62 -6.44 0.17 -5.54
C PRO A 62 -6.82 -1.29 -5.78
N LYS A 63 -6.09 -2.22 -5.14
CA LYS A 63 -6.41 -3.65 -5.27
C LYS A 63 -7.90 -3.76 -4.98
N LYS A 64 -8.68 -4.22 -5.97
CA LYS A 64 -10.12 -4.43 -5.79
C LYS A 64 -10.29 -5.15 -4.46
N PHE A 65 -11.13 -4.61 -3.57
CA PHE A 65 -11.40 -5.23 -2.30
C PHE A 65 -11.84 -6.68 -2.55
N LYS A 66 -11.03 -7.64 -2.08
CA LYS A 66 -11.36 -9.06 -2.12
C LYS A 66 -11.84 -9.45 -0.74
N LEU A 67 -13.15 -9.58 -0.57
CA LEU A 67 -13.71 -10.16 0.65
C LEU A 67 -13.22 -11.62 0.73
N LYS A 68 -12.44 -11.93 1.79
CA LYS A 68 -12.04 -13.32 2.04
C LYS A 68 -13.30 -14.15 2.25
N LYS A 69 -13.41 -15.29 1.58
CA LYS A 69 -14.52 -16.23 1.82
C LYS A 69 -14.41 -16.76 3.25
N CYS A 70 -15.15 -16.15 4.15
CA CYS A 70 -15.29 -16.56 5.54
C CYS A 70 -16.59 -17.37 5.69
N ALA A 71 -16.65 -18.53 5.04
CA ALA A 71 -17.74 -19.46 5.24
C ALA A 71 -17.46 -20.32 6.48
N PHE A 72 -18.46 -20.46 7.34
CA PHE A 72 -18.45 -21.47 8.40
C PHE A 72 -18.84 -22.83 7.82
N LYS A 73 -18.37 -23.92 8.42
CA LYS A 73 -18.69 -25.28 7.96
C LYS A 73 -20.20 -25.54 8.19
N GLY A 74 -20.92 -26.08 7.21
CA GLY A 74 -22.35 -26.38 7.34
C GLY A 74 -23.10 -26.37 6.00
N LYS A 75 -24.43 -26.59 6.05
CA LYS A 75 -25.33 -26.58 4.88
C LYS A 75 -26.17 -25.29 4.79
N GLY A 76 -25.64 -24.17 5.26
CA GLY A 76 -26.33 -22.87 5.25
C GLY A 76 -26.75 -22.40 6.64
N LEU A 77 -27.79 -21.56 6.68
CA LEU A 77 -28.38 -21.05 7.92
C LEU A 77 -29.04 -22.19 8.72
N GLN A 78 -29.11 -22.03 10.04
CA GLN A 78 -29.87 -22.92 10.91
C GLN A 78 -31.35 -22.86 10.54
N GLU A 79 -32.04 -24.00 10.62
CA GLU A 79 -33.47 -24.08 10.37
C GLU A 79 -34.24 -23.13 11.30
N GLY A 80 -35.20 -22.39 10.74
CA GLY A 80 -35.94 -21.34 11.45
C GLY A 80 -35.25 -19.97 11.50
N ILE A 81 -34.03 -19.82 10.95
CA ILE A 81 -33.34 -18.53 10.84
C ILE A 81 -33.37 -18.04 9.40
N ARG A 82 -33.87 -16.80 9.21
CA ARG A 82 -33.91 -16.12 7.92
C ARG A 82 -32.98 -14.91 7.93
N GLU A 83 -32.28 -14.70 6.81
CA GLU A 83 -31.52 -13.48 6.60
C GLU A 83 -32.46 -12.26 6.68
N GLY A 84 -32.10 -11.27 7.50
CA GLY A 84 -32.90 -10.06 7.72
C GLY A 84 -33.70 -10.05 9.03
N ASP A 85 -33.93 -11.19 9.68
CA ASP A 85 -34.60 -11.26 10.99
C ASP A 85 -33.62 -11.00 12.15
N TRP A 86 -33.15 -9.76 12.23
CA TRP A 86 -32.09 -9.37 13.15
C TRP A 86 -32.48 -9.42 14.63
N GLU A 87 -33.77 -9.30 14.95
CA GLU A 87 -34.25 -9.36 16.32
C GLU A 87 -34.17 -10.79 16.85
N GLN A 88 -34.68 -11.77 16.08
CA GLN A 88 -34.58 -13.19 16.41
C GLN A 88 -33.11 -13.65 16.47
N ILE A 89 -32.29 -13.26 15.48
CA ILE A 89 -30.86 -13.60 15.43
C ILE A 89 -30.14 -13.08 16.69
N ARG A 90 -30.41 -11.82 17.09
CA ARG A 90 -29.79 -11.23 18.28
C ARG A 90 -30.23 -11.95 19.55
N SER A 91 -31.52 -12.23 19.69
CA SER A 91 -32.07 -12.95 20.84
C SER A 91 -31.35 -14.30 21.04
N LEU A 92 -31.17 -15.07 19.97
CA LEU A 92 -30.48 -16.37 20.01
C LEU A 92 -28.98 -16.29 20.32
N ILE A 93 -28.29 -15.24 19.85
CA ILE A 93 -26.85 -15.04 20.15
C ILE A 93 -26.62 -14.81 21.66
N TYR A 94 -27.55 -14.11 22.31
CA TYR A 94 -27.47 -13.73 23.73
C TYR A 94 -28.32 -14.61 24.66
N GLU A 95 -29.02 -15.61 24.13
CA GLU A 95 -29.77 -16.57 24.93
C GLU A 95 -28.86 -17.23 25.98
N GLY A 96 -29.32 -17.24 27.24
CA GLY A 96 -28.57 -17.82 28.36
C GLY A 96 -27.29 -17.05 28.76
N ARG A 97 -27.02 -15.88 28.18
CA ARG A 97 -25.85 -15.04 28.51
C ARG A 97 -26.19 -13.77 29.30
N GLY A 98 -27.44 -13.61 29.71
CA GLY A 98 -27.96 -12.40 30.36
C GLY A 98 -28.09 -11.27 29.34
N GLY A 99 -29.33 -10.94 28.97
CA GLY A 99 -29.66 -9.87 28.01
C GLY A 99 -29.48 -8.48 28.60
#